data_AF-A0A355UC16-F1
#
_entry.id   AF-A0A355UC16-F1
#
_cell.length_a   1.000
_cell.length_b   1.000
_cell.length_c   1.000
_cell.angle_alpha   90.00
_cell.angle_beta   90.00
_cell.angle_gamma   90.00
#
_symmetry.space_group_name_H-M   'P 1'
#
loop_
_entity.id
_entity.type
_entity.pdbx_description
1 polymer ?
#
loop_
_entity_poly.entity_id
_entity_poly.type
_entity_poly.pdbx_seq_one_letter_code
_entity_poly.pdbx_strand_id
1 'polypeptide(L)'
;MRTTNIARYDENGNLSQLYIIDQKRKPLQMMSYEFDKDSKMKTAGFTSYGEKPTFSQIYFSYNQYGQIANTINTVNQKQEYF
;
A
#
# COMPACT_ATOMS: atom_id res chain seq x y z
N MET A 1 -17.90 15.56 -2.55
CA MET A 1 -17.56 15.04 -1.20
C MET A 1 -16.15 15.48 -0.86
N ARG A 2 -15.92 16.05 0.32
CA ARG A 2 -14.57 16.49 0.72
C ARG A 2 -13.82 15.32 1.36
N THR A 3 -12.58 15.11 0.95
CA THR A 3 -11.70 14.07 1.48
C THR A 3 -10.50 14.69 2.19
N THR A 4 -9.81 13.88 2.99
CA THR A 4 -8.54 14.25 3.63
C THR A 4 -7.54 13.12 3.42
N ASN A 5 -6.29 13.50 3.12
CA ASN A 5 -5.20 12.54 2.96
C ASN A 5 -4.41 12.47 4.27
N ILE A 6 -4.11 11.25 4.73
CA ILE A 6 -3.28 11.01 5.92
C ILE A 6 -2.08 10.17 5.47
N ALA A 7 -0.89 10.75 5.54
CA ALA A 7 0.37 10.05 5.33
C ALA A 7 0.92 9.53 6.67
N ARG A 8 1.45 8.31 6.66
CA ARG A 8 2.20 7.72 7.76
C ARG A 8 3.54 7.25 7.25
N TYR A 9 4.55 7.42 8.08
CA TYR A 9 5.94 7.07 7.76
C TYR A 9 6.42 5.99 8.73
N ASP A 10 7.31 5.13 8.26
CA ASP A 10 8.01 4.17 9.12
C ASP A 10 9.14 4.86 9.91
N GLU A 11 9.85 4.10 10.74
CA GLU A 11 10.98 4.60 11.55
C GLU A 11 12.17 5.12 10.73
N ASN A 12 12.27 4.69 9.47
CA ASN A 12 13.31 5.12 8.53
C ASN A 12 12.86 6.35 7.72
N GLY A 13 11.65 6.86 7.96
CA GLY A 13 11.08 8.00 7.24
C GLY A 13 10.51 7.65 5.86
N ASN A 14 10.37 6.37 5.52
CA ASN A 14 9.70 5.97 4.27
C ASN A 14 8.18 6.08 4.43
N LEU A 15 7.48 6.52 3.39
CA LEU A 15 6.00 6.56 3.40
C LEU A 15 5.45 5.13 3.46
N SER A 16 4.94 4.71 4.61
CA SER A 16 4.42 3.34 4.83
C SER A 16 2.93 3.22 4.49
N GLN A 17 2.14 4.28 4.71
CA GLN A 17 0.71 4.26 4.41
C GLN A 17 0.22 5.64 3.95
N LEU A 18 -0.69 5.65 2.98
CA LEU A 18 -1.43 6.83 2.55
C LEU A 18 -2.93 6.51 2.53
N TYR A 19 -3.67 7.10 3.47
CA TYR A 19 -5.12 6.97 3.55
C TYR A 19 -5.81 8.15 2.87
N ILE A 20 -6.93 7.86 2.20
CA ILE A 20 -7.94 8.85 1.83
C ILE A 20 -9.15 8.58 2.71
N ILE A 21 -9.51 9.55 3.55
CA ILE A 21 -10.63 9.45 4.50
C ILE A 21 -11.76 10.43 4.14
N ASP A 22 -12.97 10.08 4.54
CA ASP A 22 -14.15 10.96 4.47
C ASP A 22 -14.20 11.96 5.63
N GLN A 23 -15.22 12.82 5.63
CA GLN A 23 -15.44 13.82 6.69
C GLN A 23 -15.73 13.22 8.07
N LYS A 24 -16.15 11.95 8.13
CA LYS A 24 -16.38 11.17 9.36
C LYS A 24 -15.14 10.37 9.78
N ARG A 25 -13.99 10.62 9.14
CA ARG A 25 -12.72 9.91 9.32
C ARG A 25 -12.78 8.41 8.99
N LYS A 26 -13.74 7.99 8.15
CA LYS A 26 -13.77 6.62 7.63
C LYS A 26 -12.82 6.49 6.44
N PRO A 27 -12.00 5.44 6.37
CA PRO A 27 -11.15 5.19 5.21
C PRO A 27 -12.02 4.86 4.00
N LEU A 28 -11.67 5.46 2.87
CA LEU A 28 -12.24 5.19 1.55
C LEU A 28 -11.26 4.37 0.72
N GLN A 29 -9.99 4.76 0.79
CA GLN A 29 -8.89 4.10 0.11
C GLN A 29 -7.63 4.15 0.98
N MET A 30 -6.74 3.18 0.77
CA MET A 30 -5.43 3.13 1.38
C MET A 30 -4.42 2.61 0.37
N MET A 31 -3.30 3.32 0.24
CA MET A 31 -2.06 2.74 -0.28
C MET A 31 -1.20 2.29 0.91
N SER A 32 -0.63 1.10 0.84
CA SER A 32 0.37 0.61 1.79
C SER A 32 1.67 0.31 1.08
N TYR A 33 2.79 0.54 1.75
CA TYR A 33 4.12 0.30 1.23
C TYR A 33 4.96 -0.38 2.30
N GLU A 34 5.73 -1.37 1.89
CA GLU A 34 6.71 -2.04 2.71
C GLU A 34 8.08 -1.92 2.06
N PHE A 35 9.08 -1.61 2.87
CA PHE A 35 10.45 -1.45 2.43
C PHE A 35 11.35 -2.49 3.12
N ASP A 36 12.44 -2.86 2.46
CA ASP A 36 13.53 -3.59 3.11
C ASP A 36 14.42 -2.64 3.93
N LYS A 37 15.43 -3.21 4.57
CA LYS A 37 16.42 -2.48 5.39
C LYS A 37 17.23 -1.43 4.61
N ASP A 38 17.27 -1.53 3.29
CA ASP A 38 18.00 -0.62 2.40
C ASP A 38 17.03 0.40 1.74
N SER A 39 15.82 0.54 2.30
CA SER A 39 14.72 1.38 1.79
C SER A 39 14.28 1.04 0.37
N LYS A 40 14.47 -0.19 -0.10
CA LYS A 40 13.89 -0.66 -1.36
C LYS A 40 12.48 -1.17 -1.12
N MET A 41 11.54 -0.78 -1.99
CA MET A 41 10.15 -1.19 -1.87
C MET A 41 10.01 -2.69 -2.14
N LYS A 42 9.59 -3.45 -1.13
CA LYS A 42 9.24 -4.87 -1.29
C LYS A 42 7.83 -5.05 -1.83
N THR A 43 6.91 -4.21 -1.34
CA THR A 43 5.49 -4.43 -1.53
C THR A 43 4.74 -3.10 -1.62
N ALA A 44 3.78 -3.01 -2.54
CA ALA A 44 2.82 -1.91 -2.60
C ALA A 44 1.39 -2.49 -2.65
N GLY A 45 0.55 -2.11 -1.70
CA GLY A 45 -0.85 -2.51 -1.62
C GLY A 45 -1.80 -1.36 -1.94
N PHE A 46 -2.93 -1.67 -2.55
CA PHE A 46 -4.08 -0.78 -2.64
C PHE A 46 -5.30 -1.48 -2.06
N THR A 47 -6.01 -0.79 -1.17
CA THR A 47 -7.27 -1.21 -0.59
C THR A 47 -8.32 -0.14 -0.84
N SER A 48 -9.49 -0.51 -1.34
CA SER A 48 -10.70 0.31 -1.28
C SER A 48 -11.66 -0.24 -0.23
N TYR A 49 -12.36 0.65 0.46
CA TYR A 49 -13.32 0.33 1.50
C TYR A 49 -14.74 0.75 1.09
N GLY A 50 -15.74 0.18 1.74
CA GLY A 50 -17.16 0.48 1.48
C GLY A 50 -17.92 -0.74 0.95
N GLU A 51 -18.94 -0.51 0.13
CA GLU A 51 -19.86 -1.56 -0.33
C GLU A 51 -19.20 -2.59 -1.25
N LYS A 52 -18.16 -2.20 -1.99
CA LYS A 52 -17.41 -3.08 -2.91
C LYS A 52 -15.92 -2.95 -2.62
N PRO A 53 -15.44 -3.54 -1.51
CA PRO A 53 -14.04 -3.45 -1.15
C PRO A 53 -13.20 -4.22 -2.17
N THR A 54 -12.07 -3.64 -2.56
CA THR A 54 -11.11 -4.26 -3.47
C THR A 54 -9.73 -4.23 -2.85
N PHE A 55 -8.96 -5.28 -3.09
CA PHE A 55 -7.56 -5.34 -2.70
C PHE A 55 -6.71 -5.79 -3.88
N SER A 56 -5.58 -5.11 -4.06
CA SER A 56 -4.51 -5.52 -4.97
C SER A 56 -3.16 -5.27 -4.35
N GLN A 57 -2.19 -6.12 -4.65
CA GLN A 57 -0.84 -6.00 -4.12
C GLN A 57 0.19 -6.28 -5.20
N ILE A 58 1.26 -5.49 -5.20
CA ILE A 58 2.39 -5.64 -6.10
C ILE A 58 3.60 -5.99 -5.26
N TYR A 59 4.29 -7.07 -5.64
CA TYR A 59 5.57 -7.48 -5.07
C TYR A 59 6.68 -7.10 -6.03
N PHE A 60 7.76 -6.55 -5.50
CA PHE A 60 8.92 -6.12 -6.28
C PHE A 60 10.14 -6.97 -5.94
N SER A 61 10.85 -7.39 -6.96
CA SER A 61 12.14 -8.07 -6.84
C SER A 61 13.22 -7.28 -7.57
N TYR A 62 14.43 -7.26 -7.02
CA TYR A 62 15.55 -6.50 -7.54
C TYR A 62 16.69 -7.42 -7.98
N ASN A 63 17.43 -7.02 -9.02
CA ASN A 63 18.67 -7.68 -9.41
C ASN A 63 19.84 -7.24 -8.51
N GLN A 64 21.01 -7.84 -8.73
CA GLN A 64 22.24 -7.52 -7.97
C GLN A 64 22.72 -6.07 -8.10
N TYR A 65 22.26 -5.34 -9.13
CA TYR A 65 22.57 -3.92 -9.34
C TYR A 65 21.53 -2.98 -8.68
N GLY A 66 20.56 -3.52 -7.95
CA GLY A 66 19.50 -2.74 -7.31
C GLY A 66 18.42 -2.23 -8.25
N GLN A 67 18.34 -2.74 -9.48
CA GLN A 67 17.29 -2.41 -10.43
C GLN A 67 16.11 -3.35 -10.26
N ILE A 68 14.89 -2.90 -10.55
CA ILE A 68 13.71 -3.77 -10.56
C ILE A 68 13.91 -4.85 -11.62
N ALA A 69 13.88 -6.10 -11.19
CA ALA A 69 14.00 -7.28 -12.04
C ALA A 69 12.63 -7.89 -12.36
N ASN A 70 11.68 -7.83 -11.42
CA ASN A 70 10.35 -8.40 -11.60
C ASN A 70 9.30 -7.65 -10.76
N THR A 71 8.06 -7.69 -11.22
CA THR A 71 6.87 -7.26 -10.47
C THR A 71 5.77 -8.30 -10.59
N ILE A 72 5.25 -8.78 -9.46
CA ILE A 72 4.10 -9.70 -9.41
C ILE A 72 2.90 -8.93 -8.88
N ASN A 73 1.82 -8.85 -9.67
CA ASN A 73 0.57 -8.21 -9.26
C ASN A 73 -0.47 -9.26 -8.90
N THR A 74 -0.92 -9.26 -7.64
CA THR A 74 -2.03 -10.07 -7.16
C THR A 74 -3.28 -9.20 -7.05
N VAL A 75 -4.24 -9.42 -7.94
CA VAL A 75 -5.56 -8.77 -7.91
C VAL A 75 -6.57 -9.77 -7.32
N ASN A 76 -7.41 -9.32 -6.38
CA ASN A 76 -8.56 -10.07 -5.82
C ASN A 76 -8.28 -11.24 -4.85
N GLN A 77 -7.17 -11.26 -4.11
CA GLN A 77 -7.13 -12.12 -2.92
C GLN A 77 -7.94 -11.43 -1.81
N LYS A 78 -9.04 -12.08 -1.38
CA LYS A 78 -9.81 -11.64 -0.21
C LYS A 78 -8.83 -11.48 0.96
N GLN A 79 -8.80 -10.28 1.54
CA GLN A 79 -8.09 -10.06 2.79
C GLN A 79 -8.85 -10.81 3.89
N GLU A 80 -8.33 -11.97 4.31
CA GLU A 80 -8.81 -12.65 5.52
C GLU A 80 -8.33 -11.85 6.72
N TYR A 81 -9.26 -11.34 7.52
CA TYR A 81 -8.95 -10.74 8.82
C TYR A 81 -8.72 -11.91 9.80
N PHE A 82 -7.50 -12.04 10.34
CA PHE A 82 -7.22 -12.84 11.53
C PHE A 82 -7.21 -11.95 12.77
#